data_AF-A0A7K7FAY4-F1
#
_entry.id   AF-A0A7K7FAY4-F1
#
_cell.length_a   1.000
_cell.length_b   1.000
_cell.length_c   1.000
_cell.angle_alpha   90.00
_cell.angle_beta   90.00
_cell.angle_gamma   90.00
#
_symmetry.space_group_name_H-M   'P 1'
#
loop_
_entity.id
_entity.type
_entity.pdbx_description
1 polymer ?
#
loop_
_entity_poly.entity_id
_entity_poly.type
_entity_poly.pdbx_seq_one_letter_code
_entity_poly.pdbx_strand_id
1 'polypeptide(L)'
;MPKRSCPFGEVVPLQLKTRVGLRELSRGVRGEEYRREVFERTRRLLFRGAQAYMEGAWPAGPAATSAVSRSPEPGGEAVAAQDGSAGQRWSEQLLIGHDGKLLRRPLTTEKAPPVGVSKACSSCVRTAGVKEACTQCDQFVCQNCSRLCSCCNAVTCSLCATVDYGDVGEQVLCNGCSIFQV
;
A
#
# COMPACT_ATOMS: atom_id res chain seq x y z
N MET A 1 -65.29 -17.85 -19.34
CA MET A 1 -64.94 -16.82 -18.34
C MET A 1 -63.56 -16.27 -18.66
N PRO A 2 -63.36 -14.95 -18.76
CA PRO A 2 -62.02 -14.39 -18.98
C PRO A 2 -61.14 -14.68 -17.76
N LYS A 3 -59.93 -15.23 -17.97
CA LYS A 3 -58.97 -15.38 -16.87
C LYS A 3 -58.56 -13.99 -16.39
N ARG A 4 -58.55 -13.80 -15.08
CA ARG A 4 -58.13 -12.56 -14.41
C ARG A 4 -56.68 -12.26 -14.83
N SER A 5 -56.38 -11.01 -15.17
CA SER A 5 -55.02 -10.59 -15.51
C SER A 5 -54.09 -10.85 -14.32
N CYS A 6 -52.89 -11.38 -14.60
CA CYS A 6 -51.88 -11.64 -13.58
C CYS A 6 -51.34 -10.29 -13.05
N PRO A 7 -51.48 -9.98 -11.74
CA PRO A 7 -51.02 -8.71 -11.18
C PRO A 7 -49.49 -8.58 -11.16
N PHE A 8 -48.77 -9.65 -11.50
CA PHE A 8 -47.31 -9.75 -11.50
C PHE A 8 -46.70 -9.71 -12.91
N GLY A 9 -47.49 -9.42 -13.95
CA GLY A 9 -47.07 -9.61 -15.35
C GLY A 9 -46.09 -8.56 -15.90
N GLU A 10 -46.18 -7.30 -15.45
CA GLU A 10 -45.54 -6.19 -16.18
C GLU A 10 -44.57 -5.34 -15.33
N VAL A 11 -44.66 -5.35 -13.99
CA VAL A 11 -43.86 -4.44 -13.13
C VAL A 11 -43.41 -5.10 -11.81
N VAL A 12 -42.96 -6.35 -11.85
CA VAL A 12 -42.36 -6.97 -10.64
C VAL A 12 -40.87 -6.64 -10.63
N PRO A 13 -40.32 -6.12 -9.51
CA PRO A 13 -38.87 -5.98 -9.39
C PRO A 13 -38.22 -7.33 -9.66
N LEU A 14 -37.26 -7.38 -10.59
CA LEU A 14 -36.46 -8.57 -10.83
C LEU A 14 -35.94 -9.09 -9.48
N GLN A 15 -36.28 -10.33 -9.14
CA GLN A 15 -35.74 -10.99 -7.95
C GLN A 15 -34.26 -11.27 -8.19
N LEU A 16 -33.43 -10.28 -7.86
CA LEU A 16 -31.98 -10.36 -8.01
C LEU A 16 -31.35 -10.89 -6.72
N LYS A 17 -30.44 -11.85 -6.87
CA LYS A 17 -29.59 -12.27 -5.75
C LYS A 17 -28.46 -11.26 -5.59
N THR A 18 -28.42 -10.59 -4.44
CA THR A 18 -27.29 -9.72 -4.08
C THR A 18 -26.18 -10.57 -3.46
N ARG A 19 -24.97 -10.45 -3.99
CA ARG A 19 -23.79 -11.06 -3.37
C ARG A 19 -23.40 -10.24 -2.14
N VAL A 20 -23.46 -10.85 -0.96
CA VAL A 20 -23.00 -10.24 0.29
C VAL A 20 -21.57 -10.69 0.56
N GLY A 21 -20.63 -9.75 0.65
CA GLY A 21 -19.23 -10.00 0.95
C GLY A 21 -18.86 -9.64 2.39
N LEU A 22 -17.58 -9.84 2.72
CA LEU A 22 -17.04 -9.61 4.07
C LEU A 22 -17.18 -8.15 4.51
N ARG A 23 -17.08 -7.23 3.56
CA ARG A 23 -17.21 -5.79 3.79
C ARG A 23 -18.64 -5.42 4.17
N GLU A 24 -19.62 -6.01 3.51
CA GLU A 24 -21.04 -5.84 3.80
C GLU A 24 -21.38 -6.44 5.16
N LEU A 25 -20.85 -7.63 5.48
CA LEU A 25 -21.01 -8.25 6.80
C LEU A 25 -20.43 -7.37 7.92
N SER A 26 -19.26 -6.76 7.69
CA SER A 26 -18.62 -5.85 8.66
C SER A 26 -19.41 -4.57 8.92
N ARG A 27 -20.35 -4.21 8.03
CA ARG A 27 -21.23 -3.05 8.14
C ARG A 27 -22.67 -3.43 8.51
N GLY A 28 -22.94 -4.72 8.66
CA GLY A 28 -24.27 -5.24 8.99
C GLY A 28 -24.64 -5.04 10.46
N VAL A 29 -25.83 -5.56 10.83
CA VAL A 29 -26.40 -5.41 12.17
C VAL A 29 -25.47 -5.90 13.29
N ARG A 30 -24.74 -7.00 13.05
CA ARG A 30 -23.73 -7.54 13.98
C ARG A 30 -22.29 -7.14 13.59
N GLY A 31 -22.14 -6.04 12.86
CA GLY A 31 -20.86 -5.62 12.29
C GLY A 31 -19.80 -5.29 13.36
N GLU A 32 -20.21 -4.78 14.52
CA GLU A 32 -19.31 -4.46 15.63
C GLU A 32 -18.66 -5.73 16.21
N GLU A 33 -19.47 -6.72 16.56
CA GLU A 33 -19.03 -8.01 17.09
C GLU A 33 -18.13 -8.73 16.10
N TYR A 34 -18.52 -8.74 14.82
CA TYR A 34 -17.73 -9.35 13.75
C TYR A 34 -16.36 -8.68 13.59
N ARG A 35 -16.31 -7.35 13.57
CA ARG A 35 -15.05 -6.60 13.49
C ARG A 35 -14.15 -6.85 14.70
N ARG A 36 -14.74 -6.96 15.90
CA ARG A 36 -14.02 -7.26 17.14
C ARG A 36 -13.39 -8.65 17.08
N GLU A 37 -14.12 -9.64 16.58
CA GLU A 37 -13.60 -11.00 16.38
C GLU A 37 -12.43 -11.03 15.39
N VAL A 38 -12.57 -10.32 14.27
CA VAL A 38 -11.51 -10.18 13.25
C VAL A 38 -10.27 -9.51 13.84
N PHE A 39 -10.46 -8.44 14.63
CA PHE A 39 -9.37 -7.75 15.30
C PHE A 39 -8.65 -8.69 16.28
N GLU A 40 -9.38 -9.37 17.17
CA GLU A 40 -8.79 -10.29 18.15
C GLU A 40 -8.09 -11.48 17.50
N ARG A 41 -8.64 -12.01 16.40
CA ARG A 41 -7.98 -13.06 15.61
C ARG A 41 -6.68 -12.57 15.00
N THR A 42 -6.69 -11.38 14.40
CA THR A 42 -5.50 -10.77 13.78
C THR A 42 -4.44 -10.48 14.83
N ARG A 43 -4.86 -9.91 15.97
CA ARG A 43 -4.01 -9.65 17.13
C ARG A 43 -3.30 -10.94 17.58
N ARG A 44 -4.06 -12.00 17.85
CA ARG A 44 -3.49 -13.30 18.26
C ARG A 44 -2.49 -13.85 17.23
N LEU A 45 -2.81 -13.74 15.93
CA LEU A 45 -1.93 -14.20 14.86
C LEU A 45 -0.60 -13.44 14.86
N LEU A 46 -0.66 -12.12 14.98
CA LEU A 46 0.53 -11.26 15.00
C LEU A 46 1.42 -11.54 16.21
N PHE A 47 0.83 -11.65 17.41
CA PHE A 47 1.59 -11.94 18.63
C PHE A 47 2.20 -13.35 18.60
N ARG A 48 1.46 -14.36 18.10
CA ARG A 48 2.00 -15.71 17.92
C ARG A 48 3.15 -15.73 16.91
N GLY A 49 3.04 -15.00 15.81
CA GLY A 49 4.11 -14.89 14.81
C GLY A 49 5.36 -14.21 15.37
N ALA A 50 5.19 -13.12 16.11
CA ALA A 50 6.29 -12.43 16.79
C ALA A 50 6.98 -13.33 17.82
N GLN A 51 6.20 -14.09 18.61
CA GLN A 51 6.71 -15.06 19.56
C GLN A 51 7.53 -16.15 18.87
N ALA A 52 6.99 -16.79 17.82
CA ALA A 52 7.69 -17.82 17.06
C ALA A 52 9.00 -17.31 16.41
N TYR A 53 9.03 -16.05 16.01
CA TYR A 53 10.24 -15.39 15.50
C TYR A 53 11.29 -15.21 16.59
N MET A 54 10.91 -14.75 17.79
CA MET A 54 11.83 -14.58 18.92
C MET A 54 12.34 -15.91 19.48
N GLU A 55 11.50 -16.95 19.45
CA GLU A 55 11.84 -18.30 19.93
C GLU A 55 12.69 -19.09 18.94
N GLY A 56 13.05 -18.50 17.78
CA GLY A 56 13.85 -19.17 16.75
C GLY A 56 13.15 -20.38 16.12
N ALA A 57 11.85 -20.55 16.39
CA ALA A 57 11.03 -21.67 15.93
C ALA A 57 10.58 -21.51 14.46
N TRP A 58 10.92 -20.38 13.83
CA TRP A 58 10.68 -20.19 12.40
C TRP A 58 11.75 -20.97 11.62
N PRO A 59 11.38 -22.02 10.85
CA PRO A 59 12.36 -22.73 10.04
C PRO A 59 12.98 -21.73 9.07
N ALA A 60 14.28 -21.51 9.19
CA ALA A 60 15.05 -20.75 8.24
C ALA A 60 14.87 -21.41 6.87
N GLY A 61 14.07 -20.77 6.00
CA GLY A 61 14.12 -21.05 4.57
C GLY A 61 15.53 -20.80 4.05
N PRO A 62 15.97 -21.49 2.99
CA PRO A 62 17.37 -21.46 2.58
C PRO A 62 17.78 -20.05 2.15
N ALA A 63 18.80 -19.53 2.84
CA ALA A 63 19.75 -18.50 2.43
C ALA A 63 19.21 -17.28 1.65
N ALA A 64 19.05 -16.17 2.37
CA ALA A 64 19.57 -14.88 1.89
C ALA A 64 20.69 -14.47 2.84
N THR A 65 21.91 -14.66 2.35
CA THR A 65 23.19 -14.35 2.96
C THR A 65 23.32 -12.91 3.43
N SER A 66 23.66 -12.73 4.70
CA SER A 66 24.66 -11.74 5.10
C SER A 66 25.23 -12.14 6.46
N ALA A 67 26.16 -13.10 6.40
CA ALA A 67 27.06 -13.36 7.51
C ALA A 67 28.06 -12.20 7.60
N VAL A 68 28.05 -11.47 8.71
CA VAL A 68 29.28 -10.96 9.31
C VAL A 68 29.19 -11.24 10.80
N SER A 69 29.69 -12.40 11.19
CA SER A 69 30.19 -12.63 12.54
C SER A 69 31.55 -11.93 12.65
N ARG A 70 31.77 -11.16 13.73
CA ARG A 70 33.06 -11.11 14.44
C ARG A 70 32.89 -10.55 15.86
N SER A 71 33.16 -11.47 16.79
CA SER A 71 33.54 -11.46 18.22
C SER A 71 33.52 -10.22 19.12
N PRO A 72 33.39 -10.46 20.46
CA PRO A 72 33.63 -9.48 21.51
C PRO A 72 35.14 -9.32 21.77
N GLU A 73 35.58 -8.17 22.27
CA GLU A 73 36.71 -8.05 23.22
C GLU A 73 36.67 -6.69 23.95
N PRO A 74 37.30 -6.57 25.15
CA PRO A 74 37.02 -5.55 26.16
C PRO A 74 38.09 -4.44 26.27
N GLY A 75 37.76 -3.38 27.02
CA GLY A 75 38.73 -2.52 27.71
C GLY A 75 39.11 -1.21 27.03
N GLY A 76 38.83 -0.08 27.68
CA GLY A 76 39.32 1.25 27.31
C GLY A 76 38.61 2.34 28.10
N GLU A 77 39.33 2.97 29.02
CA GLU A 77 38.86 3.76 30.15
C GLU A 77 38.22 5.11 29.80
N ALA A 78 37.48 5.60 30.80
CA ALA A 78 36.73 6.84 30.83
C ALA A 78 37.57 8.10 30.61
N VAL A 79 36.97 9.10 29.95
CA VAL A 79 37.23 10.50 30.29
C VAL A 79 35.90 11.26 30.26
N ALA A 80 35.50 11.74 31.43
CA ALA A 80 34.34 12.60 31.64
C ALA A 80 34.76 14.08 31.54
N ALA A 81 33.98 14.88 30.83
CA ALA A 81 33.79 16.32 31.05
C ALA A 81 32.54 16.74 30.25
N GLN A 82 31.37 16.80 30.90
CA GLN A 82 30.78 17.98 31.54
C GLN A 82 29.84 18.77 30.60
N ASP A 83 28.58 18.72 31.03
CA ASP A 83 27.58 19.79 31.06
C ASP A 83 26.87 20.22 29.76
N GLY A 84 25.56 20.38 29.90
CA GLY A 84 24.64 20.76 28.82
C GLY A 84 23.47 19.79 28.70
N SER A 85 22.35 20.16 29.31
CA SER A 85 21.03 19.51 29.21
C SER A 85 20.60 19.26 27.75
N ALA A 86 21.01 18.13 27.17
CA ALA A 86 20.59 17.71 25.84
C ALA A 86 19.24 16.98 25.96
N GLY A 87 18.17 17.68 25.59
CA GLY A 87 16.83 17.11 25.46
C GLY A 87 16.90 15.81 24.65
N GLN A 88 16.63 14.68 25.30
CA GLN A 88 16.58 13.37 24.67
C GLN A 88 15.55 13.44 23.55
N ARG A 89 16.01 13.49 22.30
CA ARG A 89 15.12 13.48 21.12
C ARG A 89 14.69 12.04 20.91
N TRP A 90 13.51 11.71 21.43
CA TRP A 90 12.89 10.42 21.25
C TRP A 90 12.48 10.23 19.78
N SER A 91 12.63 9.02 19.26
CA SER A 91 11.98 8.67 17.98
C SER A 91 10.45 8.75 18.18
N GLU A 92 9.74 9.32 17.21
CA GLU A 92 8.26 9.34 17.20
C GLU A 92 7.66 7.92 17.13
N GLN A 93 8.48 6.94 16.75
CA GLN A 93 8.08 5.55 16.67
C GLN A 93 8.19 4.87 18.05
N LEU A 94 7.03 4.44 18.55
CA LEU A 94 6.88 3.68 19.79
C LEU A 94 7.15 2.19 19.55
N LEU A 95 7.85 1.55 20.48
CA LEU A 95 8.05 0.10 20.53
C LEU A 95 6.95 -0.53 21.39
N ILE A 96 6.44 -1.70 21.01
CA ILE A 96 5.54 -2.47 21.86
C ILE A 96 6.40 -3.29 22.82
N GLY A 97 6.31 -2.98 24.12
CA GLY A 97 6.93 -3.74 25.19
C GLY A 97 6.32 -5.14 25.31
N HIS A 98 7.04 -6.04 25.96
CA HIS A 98 6.60 -7.42 26.20
C HIS A 98 5.28 -7.50 26.99
N ASP A 99 4.93 -6.45 27.74
CA ASP A 99 3.69 -6.28 28.49
C ASP A 99 2.56 -5.61 27.65
N GLY A 100 2.81 -5.35 26.36
CA GLY A 100 1.88 -4.71 25.44
C GLY A 100 1.83 -3.19 25.55
N LYS A 101 2.67 -2.56 26.38
CA LYS A 101 2.70 -1.09 26.53
C LYS A 101 3.63 -0.44 25.50
N LEU A 102 3.34 0.81 25.16
CA LEU A 102 4.13 1.57 24.19
C LEU A 102 5.32 2.26 24.88
N LEU A 103 6.54 1.90 24.47
CA LEU A 103 7.80 2.46 24.97
C LEU A 103 8.41 3.41 23.94
N ARG A 104 9.00 4.52 24.41
CA ARG A 104 9.70 5.46 23.51
C ARG A 104 11.11 4.95 23.21
N ARG A 105 11.46 4.93 21.92
CA ARG A 105 12.79 4.48 21.46
C ARG A 105 13.81 5.63 21.56
N PRO A 106 14.95 5.43 22.25
CA PRO A 106 16.08 6.35 22.17
C PRO A 106 16.64 6.38 20.75
N LEU A 107 16.92 7.57 20.22
CA LEU A 107 17.52 7.73 18.90
C LEU A 107 19.01 7.31 18.97
N THR A 108 19.36 6.16 18.40
CA THR A 108 20.76 5.90 18.02
C THR A 108 21.09 6.83 16.85
N THR A 109 22.14 7.64 16.98
CA THR A 109 22.67 8.54 15.94
C THR A 109 23.19 7.73 14.75
N GLU A 110 22.28 7.23 13.94
CA GLU A 110 22.55 6.68 12.61
C GLU A 110 22.00 7.68 11.60
N LYS A 111 22.87 8.12 10.70
CA LYS A 111 22.58 9.11 9.66
C LYS A 111 21.61 8.51 8.64
N ALA A 112 20.31 8.51 8.96
CA ALA A 112 19.27 8.01 8.07
C ALA A 112 19.09 8.96 6.87
N PRO A 113 18.99 8.45 5.63
CA PRO A 113 18.66 9.28 4.48
C PRO A 113 17.24 9.85 4.64
N PRO A 114 16.98 11.04 4.09
CA PRO A 114 15.73 11.75 4.33
C PRO A 114 14.55 10.91 3.82
N VAL A 115 13.63 10.63 4.72
CA VAL A 115 12.27 10.17 4.41
C VAL A 115 11.64 11.26 3.55
N GLY A 116 11.44 10.98 2.25
CA GLY A 116 10.90 11.97 1.33
C GLY A 116 10.47 11.35 0.01
N VAL A 117 9.16 11.44 -0.25
CA VAL A 117 8.46 11.14 -1.51
C VAL A 117 8.33 9.65 -1.88
N SER A 118 7.09 9.17 -1.90
CA SER A 118 6.75 7.81 -2.33
C SER A 118 7.32 7.49 -3.71
N LYS A 119 8.27 6.56 -3.76
CA LYS A 119 8.87 6.04 -5.01
C LYS A 119 7.94 5.12 -5.81
N ALA A 120 6.63 5.16 -5.55
CA ALA A 120 5.61 4.38 -6.25
C ALA A 120 5.07 5.08 -7.52
N CYS A 121 4.76 4.32 -8.56
CA CYS A 121 4.03 4.77 -9.74
C CYS A 121 2.58 5.14 -9.38
N SER A 122 2.07 6.27 -9.85
CA SER A 122 0.70 6.72 -9.51
C SER A 122 -0.40 5.87 -10.16
N SER A 123 -0.08 5.14 -11.24
CA SER A 123 -1.02 4.26 -11.95
C SER A 123 -1.05 2.84 -11.38
N CYS A 124 0.12 2.19 -11.22
CA CYS A 124 0.18 0.79 -10.76
C CYS A 124 0.65 0.60 -9.32
N VAL A 125 0.99 1.67 -8.59
CA VAL A 125 1.46 1.67 -7.19
C VAL A 125 2.79 0.91 -6.95
N ARG A 126 3.37 0.30 -7.99
CA ARG A 126 4.67 -0.37 -7.93
C ARG A 126 5.80 0.65 -7.80
N THR A 127 6.80 0.33 -7.00
CA THR A 127 8.04 1.10 -6.94
C THR A 127 8.83 0.93 -8.23
N ALA A 128 9.24 2.03 -8.85
CA ALA A 128 10.05 2.04 -10.06
C ALA A 128 11.21 3.02 -9.92
N GLY A 129 12.39 2.63 -10.42
CA GLY A 129 13.61 3.43 -10.35
C GLY A 129 13.59 4.64 -11.29
N VAL A 130 13.03 4.46 -12.49
CA VAL A 130 12.86 5.52 -13.49
C VAL A 130 11.38 5.85 -13.61
N LYS A 131 11.05 7.14 -13.55
CA LYS A 131 9.69 7.65 -13.66
C LYS A 131 9.66 8.93 -14.48
N GLU A 132 8.54 9.14 -15.13
CA GLU A 132 8.26 10.35 -15.92
C GLU A 132 6.96 10.96 -15.42
N ALA A 133 6.81 12.27 -15.55
CA ALA A 133 5.58 12.97 -15.20
C ALA A 133 4.62 12.97 -16.38
N CYS A 134 3.35 12.63 -16.14
CA CYS A 134 2.31 12.78 -17.15
C CYS A 134 2.02 14.27 -17.42
N THR A 135 2.05 14.70 -18.67
CA THR A 135 1.83 16.11 -19.05
C THR A 135 0.42 16.63 -18.83
N GLN A 136 -0.54 15.75 -18.53
CA GLN A 136 -1.96 16.08 -18.33
C GLN A 136 -2.35 16.20 -16.85
N CYS A 137 -1.68 15.47 -15.96
CA CYS A 137 -2.04 15.41 -14.54
C CYS A 137 -0.85 15.54 -13.58
N ASP A 138 0.35 15.75 -14.12
CA ASP A 138 1.64 15.91 -13.42
C ASP A 138 2.03 14.76 -12.47
N GLN A 139 1.30 13.64 -12.53
CA GLN A 139 1.59 12.46 -11.73
C GLN A 139 2.74 11.65 -12.30
N PHE A 140 3.64 11.18 -11.44
CA PHE A 140 4.75 10.32 -11.82
C PHE A 140 4.29 8.89 -12.10
N VAL A 141 4.65 8.35 -13.26
CA VAL A 141 4.36 6.99 -13.70
C VAL A 141 5.64 6.24 -14.08
N CYS A 142 5.62 4.91 -13.96
CA CYS A 142 6.70 4.06 -14.46
C CYS A 142 6.58 3.87 -15.97
N GLN A 143 7.65 3.39 -16.62
CA GLN A 143 7.70 3.15 -18.07
C GLN A 143 6.56 2.25 -18.59
N ASN A 144 6.08 1.29 -17.80
CA ASN A 144 4.94 0.43 -18.22
C ASN A 144 3.59 1.16 -18.18
N CYS A 145 3.51 2.26 -17.43
CA CYS A 145 2.30 3.04 -17.24
C CYS A 145 2.33 4.36 -18.02
N SER A 146 3.48 4.76 -18.56
CA SER A 146 3.59 5.87 -19.51
C SER A 146 3.27 5.39 -20.92
N ARG A 147 2.67 6.31 -21.68
CA ARG A 147 2.35 6.19 -23.10
C ARG A 147 2.75 7.48 -23.79
N LEU A 148 3.05 7.41 -25.08
CA LEU A 148 3.32 8.59 -25.90
C LEU A 148 2.10 8.88 -26.76
N CYS A 149 1.65 10.14 -26.77
CA CYS A 149 0.59 10.57 -27.66
C CYS A 149 1.09 10.56 -29.11
N SER A 150 0.41 9.88 -30.03
CA SER A 150 0.74 9.84 -31.45
C SER A 150 0.71 11.21 -32.12
N CYS A 151 -0.07 12.17 -31.59
CA CYS A 151 -0.19 13.51 -32.18
C CYS A 151 0.86 14.51 -31.66
N CYS A 152 1.05 14.60 -30.34
CA CYS A 152 1.91 15.62 -29.73
C CYS A 152 3.16 15.06 -29.05
N ASN A 153 3.37 13.74 -29.12
CA ASN A 153 4.47 12.99 -28.52
C ASN A 153 4.65 13.21 -27.00
N ALA A 154 3.63 13.76 -26.34
CA ALA A 154 3.67 14.02 -24.92
C ALA A 154 3.49 12.72 -24.11
N VAL A 155 4.24 12.61 -23.00
CA VAL A 155 4.12 11.51 -22.05
C VAL A 155 2.80 11.60 -21.31
N THR A 156 2.00 10.55 -21.39
CA THR A 156 0.69 10.45 -20.75
C THR A 156 0.56 9.17 -19.94
N CYS A 157 -0.16 9.21 -18.82
CA CYS A 157 -0.47 8.00 -18.08
C CYS A 157 -1.63 7.23 -18.74
N SER A 158 -1.80 5.96 -18.38
CA SER A 158 -2.90 5.13 -18.87
C SER A 158 -4.31 5.68 -18.60
N LEU A 159 -4.48 6.64 -17.68
CA LEU A 159 -5.76 7.29 -17.38
C LEU A 159 -5.97 8.60 -18.17
N CYS A 160 -4.90 9.21 -18.68
CA CYS A 160 -4.92 10.44 -19.45
C CYS A 160 -4.73 10.21 -20.95
N ALA A 161 -4.82 8.95 -21.37
CA ALA A 161 -4.66 8.52 -22.74
C ALA A 161 -5.82 7.61 -23.15
N THR A 162 -6.29 7.80 -24.37
CA THR A 162 -7.25 6.95 -25.06
C THR A 162 -6.54 6.16 -26.14
N VAL A 163 -6.85 4.87 -26.27
CA VAL A 163 -6.36 4.04 -27.37
C VAL A 163 -7.45 3.98 -28.43
N ASP A 164 -7.19 4.55 -29.59
CA ASP A 164 -8.01 4.40 -30.78
C ASP A 164 -7.61 3.12 -31.53
N TYR A 165 -8.60 2.30 -31.85
CA TYR A 165 -8.45 1.01 -32.53
C TYR A 165 -8.99 1.06 -33.96
N GLY A 166 -8.87 2.21 -34.63
CA GLY A 166 -9.30 2.39 -36.02
C GLY A 166 -8.53 1.55 -37.04
N ASP A 167 -8.86 1.77 -38.32
CA ASP A 167 -8.41 0.94 -39.46
C ASP A 167 -6.89 0.91 -39.69
N VAL A 168 -6.13 1.83 -39.08
CA VAL A 168 -4.66 1.96 -39.22
C VAL A 168 -3.90 1.32 -38.04
N GLY A 169 -4.60 0.69 -37.10
CA GLY A 169 -4.03 0.03 -35.91
C GLY A 169 -4.14 0.85 -34.63
N GLU A 170 -3.51 0.36 -33.55
CA GLU A 170 -3.58 0.97 -32.22
C GLU A 170 -2.85 2.33 -32.18
N GLN A 171 -3.61 3.41 -32.01
CA GLN A 171 -3.06 4.75 -31.80
C GLN A 171 -3.36 5.25 -30.40
N VAL A 172 -2.35 5.81 -29.72
CA VAL A 172 -2.54 6.36 -28.38
C VAL A 172 -2.62 7.87 -28.45
N LEU A 173 -3.68 8.44 -27.89
CA LEU A 173 -3.91 9.88 -27.91
C LEU A 173 -4.07 10.38 -26.50
N CYS A 174 -3.48 11.54 -26.19
CA CYS A 174 -3.80 12.22 -24.95
C CYS A 174 -5.23 12.77 -25.02
N ASN A 175 -5.88 12.94 -23.86
CA ASN A 175 -7.24 13.47 -23.81
C ASN A 175 -7.39 14.80 -24.56
N GLY A 176 -6.35 15.65 -24.55
CA GLY A 176 -6.35 16.90 -25.34
C GLY A 176 -6.37 16.67 -26.86
N CYS A 177 -5.54 15.76 -27.38
CA CYS A 177 -5.48 15.45 -28.81
C CYS A 177 -6.67 14.63 -29.29
N SER A 178 -7.28 13.82 -28.42
CA SER A 178 -8.44 12.99 -28.75
C SER A 178 -9.67 13.82 -29.16
N ILE A 179 -9.80 15.05 -28.65
CA ILE A 179 -10.94 15.94 -28.94
C ILE A 179 -10.91 16.44 -30.40
N PHE A 180 -9.75 16.43 -31.06
CA PHE A 180 -9.58 16.94 -32.43
C PHE A 180 -9.72 15.86 -33.51
N GLN A 181 -10.08 14.62 -33.15
CA GLN A 181 -10.28 13.52 -34.10
C GLN A 181 -11.77 13.26 -34.45
N VAL A 182 -12.60 14.30 -34.46
CA VAL A 182 -14.00 14.21 -34.92
C VAL A 182 -14.07 14.24 -36.44
#